data_AF-A0A2A2EK09-F1
#
_entry.id   AF-A0A2A2EK09-F1
#
_cell.length_a   1.000
_cell.length_b   1.000
_cell.length_c   1.000
_cell.angle_alpha   90.00
_cell.angle_beta   90.00
_cell.angle_gamma   90.00
#
_symmetry.space_group_name_H-M   'P 1'
#
loop_
_entity.id
_entity.type
_entity.pdbx_description
1 polymer ?
#
loop_
_entity_poly.entity_id
_entity_poly.type
_entity_poly.pdbx_seq_one_letter_code
_entity_poly.pdbx_strand_id
1 'polypeptide(L)'
;MAIPVLAVIDNDAWALQTITQWLKAQPWQCTLAWATTSCAQAVHGCLYAKPDVDVLLVDMALGAMSGPSLCKAIRMQSSRPTVLGMTAFDPELFRHVRRRPHRRARRADP
;
A
#
# COMPACT_ATOMS: atom_id res chain seq x y z
N MET A 1 1.76 -8.23 19.69
CA MET A 1 1.25 -7.69 18.42
C MET A 1 1.66 -8.65 17.31
N ALA A 2 0.81 -8.87 16.31
CA ALA A 2 1.17 -9.72 15.16
C ALA A 2 2.13 -8.98 14.23
N ILE A 3 3.02 -9.72 13.54
CA ILE A 3 3.92 -9.17 12.52
C ILE A 3 3.08 -8.76 11.31
N PRO A 4 3.09 -7.48 10.87
CA PRO A 4 2.25 -7.01 9.77
C PRO A 4 2.69 -7.61 8.43
N VAL A 5 1.70 -7.90 7.60
CA VAL A 5 1.88 -8.31 6.20
C VAL A 5 1.92 -7.07 5.31
N LEU A 6 3.04 -6.86 4.62
CA LEU A 6 3.28 -5.70 3.77
C LEU A 6 3.22 -6.08 2.29
N ALA A 7 2.86 -5.09 1.48
CA ALA A 7 3.04 -5.13 0.04
C ALA A 7 3.62 -3.81 -0.47
N VAL A 8 4.30 -3.83 -1.62
CA VAL A 8 4.97 -2.65 -2.17
C VAL A 8 4.59 -2.43 -3.62
N ILE A 9 4.31 -1.19 -3.98
CA ILE A 9 4.27 -0.73 -5.36
C ILE A 9 5.17 0.50 -5.56
N ASP A 10 6.00 0.38 -6.58
CA ASP A 10 6.89 1.43 -7.09
C ASP A 10 7.04 1.19 -8.60
N ASN A 11 6.97 2.23 -9.42
CA ASN A 11 7.11 2.09 -10.87
C ASN A 11 8.57 1.92 -11.31
N ASP A 12 9.54 2.21 -10.43
CA ASP A 12 10.95 1.94 -10.66
C ASP A 12 11.35 0.56 -10.11
N ALA A 13 11.76 -0.33 -11.01
CA ALA A 13 12.16 -1.69 -10.66
C ALA A 13 13.37 -1.75 -9.70
N TRP A 14 14.29 -0.79 -9.78
CA TRP A 14 15.45 -0.73 -8.91
C TRP A 14 15.07 -0.31 -7.49
N ALA A 15 14.25 0.74 -7.37
CA ALA A 15 13.71 1.16 -6.08
C ALA A 15 12.90 0.03 -5.44
N LEU A 16 12.01 -0.61 -6.20
CA LEU A 16 11.22 -1.75 -5.76
C LEU A 16 12.10 -2.89 -5.24
N GLN A 17 13.18 -3.22 -5.96
CA GLN A 17 14.13 -4.26 -5.56
C GLN A 17 14.84 -3.91 -4.25
N THR A 18 15.35 -2.69 -4.12
CA THR A 18 16.03 -2.21 -2.90
C THR A 18 15.10 -2.24 -1.70
N ILE A 19 13.89 -1.70 -1.82
CA ILE A 19 12.88 -1.71 -0.75
C ILE A 19 12.53 -3.14 -0.35
N THR A 20 12.31 -4.01 -1.34
CA THR A 20 11.99 -5.43 -1.12
C THR A 20 13.10 -6.15 -0.35
N GLN A 21 14.36 -5.94 -0.72
CA GLN A 21 15.49 -6.54 -0.03
C GLN A 21 15.60 -6.04 1.42
N TRP A 22 15.42 -4.74 1.64
CA TRP A 22 15.45 -4.16 2.98
C TRP A 22 14.34 -4.71 3.88
N LEU A 23 13.10 -4.82 3.38
CA LEU A 23 11.98 -5.39 4.14
C LEU A 23 12.21 -6.87 4.48
N LYS A 24 12.72 -7.66 3.53
CA LYS A 24 13.03 -9.08 3.75
C LYS A 24 14.13 -9.28 4.80
N ALA A 25 15.03 -8.32 4.96
CA ALA A 25 16.06 -8.34 5.99
C ALA A 25 15.53 -8.04 7.41
N GLN A 26 14.24 -7.70 7.56
CA GLN A 26 13.59 -7.38 8.84
C GLN A 26 12.46 -8.38 9.18
N PRO A 27 12.72 -9.71 9.22
CA PRO A 27 11.66 -10.72 9.36
C PRO A 27 10.91 -10.64 10.70
N TRP A 28 11.52 -10.03 11.72
CA TRP A 28 10.90 -9.81 13.04
C TRP A 28 9.98 -8.59 13.09
N GLN A 29 10.03 -7.72 12.07
CA GLN A 29 9.26 -6.48 12.02
C GLN A 29 8.11 -6.54 11.01
N CYS A 30 8.28 -7.29 9.91
CA CYS A 30 7.26 -7.42 8.88
C CYS A 30 7.41 -8.69 8.04
N THR A 31 6.35 -9.08 7.34
CA THR A 31 6.38 -10.10 6.29
C THR A 31 6.01 -9.46 4.96
N LEU A 32 6.86 -9.59 3.93
CA LEU A 32 6.52 -9.12 2.60
C LEU A 32 5.69 -10.17 1.85
N ALA A 33 4.44 -9.85 1.52
CA ALA A 33 3.57 -10.71 0.73
C ALA A 33 3.92 -10.67 -0.77
N TRP A 34 4.01 -9.47 -1.33
CA TRP A 34 4.31 -9.26 -2.75
C TRP A 34 4.82 -7.84 -3.01
N ALA A 35 5.46 -7.66 -4.16
CA ALA A 35 5.95 -6.39 -4.67
C ALA A 35 5.66 -6.34 -6.18
N THR A 36 5.26 -5.19 -6.71
CA THR A 36 4.92 -5.06 -8.14
C THR A 36 5.21 -3.65 -8.66
N THR A 37 5.51 -3.56 -9.96
CA THR A 37 5.56 -2.29 -10.71
C THR A 37 4.23 -1.94 -11.39
N SER A 38 3.22 -2.81 -11.28
CA SER A 38 1.95 -2.67 -11.98
C SER A 38 0.82 -2.24 -11.04
N CYS A 39 0.22 -1.09 -11.33
CA CYS A 39 -0.97 -0.60 -10.61
C CYS A 39 -2.13 -1.62 -10.66
N ALA A 40 -2.33 -2.30 -11.80
CA ALA A 40 -3.38 -3.30 -11.94
C ALA A 40 -3.14 -4.50 -11.02
N GLN A 41 -1.89 -4.97 -10.94
CA GLN A 41 -1.51 -6.03 -10.01
C GLN A 41 -1.62 -5.58 -8.55
N ALA A 42 -1.29 -4.32 -8.23
CA ALA A 42 -1.44 -3.80 -6.87
C ALA A 42 -2.92 -3.73 -6.44
N VAL A 43 -3.83 -3.29 -7.32
CA VAL A 43 -5.29 -3.33 -7.04
C VAL A 43 -5.74 -4.77 -6.84
N HIS A 44 -5.37 -5.67 -7.74
CA HIS A 44 -5.76 -7.08 -7.65
C HIS A 44 -5.22 -7.73 -6.36
N GLY A 45 -3.95 -7.51 -6.04
CA GLY A 45 -3.29 -8.03 -4.86
C GLY A 45 -3.93 -7.52 -3.56
N CYS A 46 -4.35 -6.26 -3.50
CA CYS A 46 -5.02 -5.70 -2.33
C CYS A 46 -6.44 -6.24 -2.11
N LEU A 47 -7.12 -6.66 -3.18
CA LEU A 47 -8.52 -7.07 -3.11
C LEU A 47 -8.70 -8.59 -3.02
N TYR A 48 -7.77 -9.36 -3.59
CA TYR A 48 -7.98 -10.78 -3.85
C TYR A 48 -6.82 -11.69 -3.40
N ALA A 49 -5.61 -11.18 -3.19
CA ALA A 49 -4.49 -12.04 -2.80
C ALA A 49 -4.57 -12.48 -1.33
N LYS A 50 -3.98 -13.64 -1.05
CA LYS A 50 -3.76 -14.14 0.32
C LYS A 50 -2.26 -14.35 0.56
N PRO A 51 -1.75 -14.10 1.79
CA PRO A 51 -2.47 -13.52 2.94
C PRO A 51 -2.93 -12.08 2.68
N ASP A 52 -3.94 -11.63 3.42
CA ASP A 52 -4.43 -10.25 3.29
C ASP A 52 -3.33 -9.26 3.68
N VAL A 53 -3.19 -8.19 2.90
CA VAL A 53 -2.21 -7.13 3.18
C VAL A 53 -2.72 -6.26 4.35
N ASP A 54 -1.83 -5.96 5.30
CA ASP A 54 -2.08 -5.00 6.37
C ASP A 54 -1.73 -3.58 5.95
N VAL A 55 -0.58 -3.42 5.31
CA VAL A 55 -0.07 -2.13 4.83
C VAL A 55 0.46 -2.25 3.40
N LEU A 56 -0.05 -1.39 2.52
CA LEU A 56 0.50 -1.18 1.19
C LEU A 56 1.41 0.04 1.21
N LEU A 57 2.69 -0.16 0.88
CA LEU A 57 3.64 0.90 0.59
C LEU A 57 3.46 1.32 -0.87
N VAL A 58 3.21 2.61 -1.10
CA VAL A 58 2.86 3.13 -2.42
C VAL A 58 3.77 4.29 -2.76
N ASP A 59 4.58 4.19 -3.81
CA ASP A 59 5.16 5.40 -4.40
C ASP A 59 4.05 6.32 -4.94
N MET A 60 4.14 7.62 -4.67
CA MET A 60 3.12 8.59 -5.06
C MET A 60 3.19 8.96 -6.56
N ALA A 61 4.31 8.66 -7.24
CA ALA A 61 4.62 9.10 -8.60
C ALA A 61 4.72 7.92 -9.60
N LEU A 62 3.70 7.06 -9.66
CA LEU A 62 3.67 5.83 -10.48
C LEU A 62 3.48 6.03 -12.00
N GLY A 63 3.89 7.18 -12.56
CA GLY A 63 3.78 7.48 -13.99
C GLY A 63 2.34 7.66 -14.48
N ALA A 64 1.85 6.72 -15.31
CA ALA A 64 0.56 6.83 -16.00
C ALA A 64 -0.67 6.84 -15.07
N MET A 65 -0.51 6.33 -13.85
CA MET A 65 -1.49 6.45 -12.77
C MET A 65 -0.78 7.09 -11.59
N SER A 66 -1.40 8.06 -10.91
CA SER A 66 -0.82 8.59 -9.67
C SER A 66 -1.12 7.66 -8.49
N GLY A 67 -0.25 7.61 -7.48
CA GLY A 67 -0.52 6.90 -6.22
C GLY A 67 -1.90 7.23 -5.61
N PRO A 68 -2.35 8.50 -5.59
CA PRO A 68 -3.71 8.90 -5.25
C PRO A 68 -4.84 8.14 -6.00
N SER A 69 -4.70 7.99 -7.31
CA SER A 69 -5.70 7.31 -8.15
C SER A 69 -5.75 5.81 -7.86
N LEU A 70 -4.59 5.18 -7.65
CA LEU A 70 -4.50 3.80 -7.17
C LEU A 70 -5.19 3.62 -5.82
N CYS A 71 -4.91 4.51 -4.86
CA CYS A 71 -5.54 4.49 -3.54
C CYS A 71 -7.06 4.60 -3.65
N LYS A 72 -7.57 5.48 -4.51
CA LYS A 72 -9.01 5.63 -4.76
C LYS A 72 -9.61 4.34 -5.33
N ALA A 73 -8.96 3.70 -6.30
CA ALA A 73 -9.45 2.46 -6.90
C ALA A 73 -9.58 1.31 -5.88
N ILE A 74 -8.62 1.20 -4.96
CA ILE A 74 -8.67 0.25 -3.84
C ILE A 74 -9.80 0.64 -2.87
N ARG A 75 -9.90 1.92 -2.47
CA ARG A 75 -10.88 2.40 -1.49
C ARG A 75 -12.33 2.33 -1.94
N MET A 76 -12.58 2.35 -3.25
CA MET A 76 -13.92 2.12 -3.81
C MET A 76 -14.44 0.71 -3.53
N GLN A 77 -13.54 -0.26 -3.29
CA GLN A 77 -13.88 -1.69 -3.16
C GLN A 77 -13.56 -2.25 -1.77
N SER A 78 -12.58 -1.69 -1.06
CA SER A 78 -12.15 -2.18 0.24
C SER A 78 -11.73 -1.06 1.19
N SER A 79 -11.99 -1.27 2.49
CA SER A 79 -11.47 -0.40 3.56
C SER A 79 -10.02 -0.72 3.94
N ARG A 80 -9.46 -1.81 3.40
CA ARG A 80 -8.09 -2.31 3.61
C ARG A 80 -7.33 -2.38 2.27
N PRO A 81 -5.98 -2.47 2.28
CA PRO A 81 -5.05 -2.33 3.41
C PRO A 81 -4.91 -0.88 3.87
N THR A 82 -4.23 -0.64 5.01
CA THR A 82 -3.69 0.70 5.33
C THR A 82 -2.72 1.11 4.22
N VAL A 83 -2.71 2.38 3.82
CA VAL A 83 -1.78 2.85 2.79
C VAL A 83 -0.76 3.77 3.43
N LEU A 84 0.53 3.49 3.18
CA LEU A 84 1.64 4.38 3.50
C LEU A 84 2.22 4.90 2.18
N GLY A 85 2.07 6.20 1.94
CA GLY A 85 2.65 6.84 0.77
C GLY A 85 4.15 7.10 0.96
N MET A 86 4.91 6.78 -0.08
CA MET A 86 6.34 7.06 -0.22
C MET A 86 6.49 8.08 -1.35
N THR A 87 7.39 9.04 -1.18
CA THR A 87 7.66 10.03 -2.23
C THR A 87 9.01 10.68 -2.00
N ALA A 88 9.72 10.99 -3.08
CA ALA A 88 10.90 11.85 -3.07
C ALA A 88 10.56 13.34 -3.19
N PHE A 89 9.29 13.68 -3.44
CA PHE A 89 8.81 15.05 -3.49
C PHE A 89 8.41 15.55 -2.11
N ASP A 90 8.17 16.86 -1.99
CA ASP A 90 7.54 17.42 -0.80
C ASP A 90 6.17 16.74 -0.58
N PRO A 91 5.94 16.06 0.57
CA PRO A 91 4.66 15.41 0.88
C PRO A 91 3.45 16.37 0.79
N GLU A 92 3.68 17.66 0.94
CA GLU A 92 2.64 18.67 0.91
C GLU A 92 1.97 18.85 -0.46
N LEU A 93 2.64 18.41 -1.54
CA LEU A 93 2.04 18.29 -2.87
C LEU A 93 0.86 17.31 -2.89
N PHE A 94 0.84 16.33 -1.99
CA PHE A 94 -0.20 15.31 -1.93
C PHE A 94 -1.20 15.52 -0.77
N ARG A 95 -1.07 16.64 -0.03
CA ARG A 95 -1.91 16.92 1.16
C ARG A 95 -3.40 16.88 0.86
N HIS A 96 -3.82 17.40 -0.29
CA HIS A 96 -5.23 17.45 -0.72
C HIS A 96 -5.83 16.05 -0.98
N VAL A 97 -5.00 15.03 -1.13
CA VAL A 97 -5.43 13.63 -1.36
C VAL A 97 -5.72 12.91 -0.04
N ARG A 98 -5.20 13.38 1.10
CA ARG A 98 -5.48 12.79 2.42
C ARG A 98 -6.95 13.00 2.81
N ARG A 99 -7.82 12.06 2.42
CA ARG A 99 -9.13 11.89 3.06
C ARG A 99 -8.97 10.94 4.24
N ARG A 100 -9.40 11.38 5.43
CA ARG A 100 -9.42 10.54 6.63
C ARG A 100 -10.22 9.26 6.33
N PRO A 101 -9.80 8.09 6.83
CA PRO A 101 -10.56 6.87 6.65
C PRO A 101 -11.98 7.06 7.22
N HIS A 102 -12.99 6.61 6.47
CA HIS A 102 -14.33 6.40 7.02
C HIS A 102 -14.17 5.45 8.20
N ARG A 103 -14.28 5.97 9.43
CA ARG A 103 -14.46 5.14 10.62
C ARG A 103 -15.77 4.38 10.41
N ARG A 104 -15.72 3.13 9.90
CA ARG A 104 -16.79 2.19 10.21
C ARG A 104 -16.71 1.97 11.71
N ALA A 105 -17.73 2.41 12.42
CA ALA A 105 -17.98 2.01 13.79
C ALA A 105 -17.80 0.50 13.85
N ARG A 106 -16.94 0.03 14.76
CA ARG A 106 -16.91 -1.37 15.15
C ARG A 106 -18.34 -1.70 15.57
N ARG A 107 -19.07 -2.48 14.77
CA ARG A 107 -20.24 -3.18 15.28
C ARG A 107 -19.69 -4.10 16.38
N ALA A 108 -20.16 -3.87 17.59
CA ALA A 108 -20.03 -4.85 18.65
C ALA A 108 -20.73 -6.12 18.19
N ASP A 109 -20.04 -7.25 18.31
CA ASP A 109 -20.67 -8.56 18.32
C ASP A 109 -21.63 -8.64 19.51
N PRO A 110 -22.81 -9.25 19.35
CA PRO A 110 -23.41 -10.05 20.41
C PRO A 110 -22.76 -11.43 20.52
#